data_AF-A0A957WUM9-F1
#
_entry.id   AF-A0A957WUM9-F1
#
_cell.length_a   1.000
_cell.length_b   1.000
_cell.length_c   1.000
_cell.angle_alpha   90.00
_cell.angle_beta   90.00
_cell.angle_gamma   90.00
#
_symmetry.space_group_name_H-M   'P 1'
#
loop_
_entity.id
_entity.type
_entity.pdbx_description
1 polymer ?
#
loop_
_entity_poly.entity_id
_entity_poly.type
_entity_poly.pdbx_seq_one_letter_code
_entity_poly.pdbx_strand_id
1 'polypeptide(L)'
;MEAFLVKLKLTACPHCKRTGSLIRHGFLHGYEEKNHHQKTVRAHRVFCSNRNRQVGCGHTFSVWLANKIRRLLLSADSLWAFLKQAVTSGNKLQAFRDLKSGLSDSTPYRIWKRFQAAQSAIRTALQPLCEPPQIPSPQPAALTVAHLEAAYQVTLQTFCL
;
A
#
# COMPACT_ATOMS: atom_id res chain seq x y z
N MET A 1 0.74 -6.40 11.07
CA MET A 1 1.77 -7.30 10.52
C MET A 1 2.18 -8.38 11.52
N GLU A 2 2.53 -8.02 12.77
CA GLU A 2 2.88 -9.01 13.80
C GLU A 2 1.82 -10.11 13.98
N ALA A 3 0.53 -9.74 14.00
CA ALA A 3 -0.57 -10.71 14.06
C ALA A 3 -0.52 -11.78 12.96
N PHE A 4 -0.14 -11.41 11.73
CA PHE A 4 0.05 -12.36 10.63
C PHE A 4 1.26 -13.26 10.88
N LEU A 5 2.37 -12.68 11.36
CA LEU A 5 3.61 -13.42 11.60
C LEU A 5 3.52 -14.38 12.79
N VAL A 6 2.66 -14.11 13.79
CA VAL A 6 2.34 -15.05 14.88
C VAL A 6 1.56 -16.25 14.35
N LYS A 7 0.62 -16.01 13.43
CA LYS A 7 -0.19 -17.05 12.79
C LYS A 7 0.49 -17.72 11.59
N LEU A 8 1.77 -17.44 11.34
CA LEU A 8 2.46 -17.87 10.11
C LEU A 8 2.38 -19.38 9.87
N LYS A 9 2.48 -20.17 10.94
CA LYS A 9 2.36 -21.63 10.89
C LYS A 9 0.95 -22.13 10.60
N LEU A 10 -0.07 -21.33 10.89
CA LEU A 10 -1.48 -21.64 10.62
C LEU A 10 -1.93 -21.14 9.25
N THR A 11 -1.13 -20.30 8.58
CA THR A 11 -1.42 -19.76 7.26
C THR A 11 -0.99 -20.74 6.16
N ALA A 12 -1.86 -20.97 5.18
CA ALA A 12 -1.56 -21.74 3.99
C ALA A 12 -0.58 -21.00 3.06
N CYS A 13 0.38 -21.72 2.48
CA CYS A 13 1.30 -21.15 1.49
C CYS A 13 0.52 -20.65 0.26
N PRO A 14 0.73 -19.41 -0.23
CA PRO A 14 0.01 -18.90 -1.39
C PRO A 14 0.29 -19.71 -2.67
N HIS A 15 1.46 -20.36 -2.75
CA HIS A 15 1.90 -21.14 -3.90
C HIS A 15 1.41 -22.60 -3.87
N CYS A 16 1.69 -23.35 -2.79
CA CYS A 16 1.38 -24.79 -2.71
C CYS A 16 0.22 -25.14 -1.77
N LYS A 17 -0.40 -24.13 -1.14
CA LYS A 17 -1.54 -24.26 -0.20
C LYS A 17 -1.27 -25.07 1.08
N ARG A 18 -0.04 -25.56 1.30
CA ARG A 18 0.33 -26.29 2.53
C ARG A 18 0.42 -25.35 3.74
N THR A 19 -0.12 -25.80 4.86
CA THR A 19 -0.06 -25.14 6.16
C THR A 19 1.09 -25.72 7.00
N GLY A 20 1.61 -24.98 7.98
CA GLY A 20 2.72 -25.42 8.86
C GLY A 20 4.12 -25.25 8.28
N SER A 21 4.26 -25.16 6.95
CA SER A 21 5.57 -25.07 6.29
C SER A 21 6.16 -23.64 6.23
N LEU A 22 5.36 -22.59 6.47
CA LEU A 22 5.84 -21.21 6.36
C LEU A 22 6.78 -20.83 7.53
N ILE A 23 7.87 -20.14 7.23
CA ILE A 23 8.82 -19.59 8.21
C ILE A 23 9.25 -18.16 7.84
N ARG A 24 9.68 -17.38 8.84
CA ARG A 24 10.28 -16.06 8.62
C ARG A 24 11.63 -16.24 7.92
N HIS A 25 11.91 -15.41 6.90
CA HIS A 25 13.10 -15.51 6.05
C HIS A 25 13.78 -14.14 5.83
N GLY A 26 13.86 -13.35 6.90
CA GLY A 26 14.48 -12.03 6.90
C GLY A 26 13.54 -10.90 6.46
N PHE A 27 14.14 -9.74 6.17
CA PHE A 27 13.45 -8.49 5.92
C PHE A 27 13.76 -7.93 4.53
N LEU A 28 12.84 -7.11 4.00
CA LEU A 28 13.11 -6.20 2.90
C LEU A 28 13.24 -4.80 3.46
N HIS A 29 14.43 -4.21 3.30
CA HIS A 29 14.69 -2.82 3.64
C HIS A 29 14.50 -1.92 2.43
N GLY A 30 14.14 -0.66 2.68
CA GLY A 30 14.17 0.40 1.69
C GLY A 30 14.37 1.75 2.37
N TYR A 31 14.66 2.76 1.57
CA TYR A 31 14.89 4.11 2.08
C TYR A 31 13.65 4.69 2.75
N GLU A 32 13.88 5.44 3.82
CA GLU A 32 12.85 6.22 4.47
C GLU A 32 12.46 7.43 3.62
N GLU A 33 11.21 7.85 3.76
CA GLU A 33 10.63 8.96 3.01
C GLU A 33 11.23 10.32 3.39
N LYS A 34 11.48 10.54 4.69
CA LYS A 34 11.99 11.82 5.21
C LYS A 34 13.51 11.91 5.12
N ASN A 35 14.20 10.78 5.29
CA ASN A 35 15.66 10.72 5.25
C ASN A 35 16.12 9.59 4.32
N HIS A 36 16.54 9.95 3.11
CA HIS A 36 16.99 8.99 2.11
C HIS A 36 18.33 8.30 2.47
N HIS A 37 19.02 8.74 3.51
CA HIS A 37 20.21 8.05 4.04
C HIS A 37 19.84 6.95 5.03
N GLN A 38 18.62 6.93 5.55
CA GLN A 38 18.16 5.91 6.50
C GLN A 38 17.38 4.81 5.79
N LYS A 39 17.63 3.56 6.18
CA LYS A 39 16.90 2.39 5.71
C LYS A 39 15.93 1.93 6.80
N THR A 40 14.69 1.66 6.40
CA THR A 40 13.65 1.11 7.27
C THR A 40 13.15 -0.22 6.73
N VAL A 41 12.60 -1.07 7.59
CA VAL A 41 11.93 -2.30 7.18
C VAL A 41 10.66 -1.93 6.43
N ARG A 42 10.44 -2.58 5.28
CA ARG A 42 9.27 -2.35 4.41
C ARG A 42 8.38 -3.58 4.26
N ALA A 43 8.98 -4.76 4.38
CA ALA A 43 8.26 -6.03 4.30
C ALA A 43 9.06 -7.13 5.00
N HIS A 44 8.39 -8.22 5.35
CA HIS A 44 9.01 -9.46 5.79
C HIS A 44 9.04 -10.45 4.64
N ARG A 45 10.17 -11.16 4.51
CA ARG A 45 10.26 -12.31 3.62
C ARG A 45 9.73 -13.54 4.37
N VAL A 46 8.89 -14.31 3.70
CA VAL A 46 8.34 -15.57 4.19
C VAL A 46 8.74 -16.67 3.23
N PHE A 47 9.28 -17.76 3.76
CA PHE A 47 9.73 -18.90 3.00
C PHE A 47 8.86 -20.12 3.33
N CYS A 48 8.39 -20.82 2.31
CA CYS A 48 7.74 -22.11 2.48
C CYS A 48 8.81 -23.21 2.58
N SER A 49 9.13 -23.62 3.81
CA SER A 49 10.27 -24.49 4.09
C SER A 49 10.16 -25.87 3.46
N ASN A 50 11.10 -26.20 2.59
CA ASN A 50 11.35 -27.53 2.04
C ASN A 50 12.68 -28.13 2.55
N ARG A 51 13.26 -27.55 3.62
CA ARG A 51 14.54 -27.99 4.21
C ARG A 51 14.31 -29.10 5.23
N ASN A 52 15.33 -29.91 5.53
CA ASN A 52 15.27 -30.94 6.58
C ASN A 52 14.05 -31.88 6.46
N ARG A 53 13.79 -32.40 5.25
CA ARG A 53 12.64 -33.26 4.93
C ARG A 53 11.26 -32.59 5.15
N GLN A 54 11.21 -31.27 5.34
CA GLN A 54 9.96 -30.53 5.33
C GLN A 54 9.35 -30.55 3.94
N VAL A 55 8.02 -30.55 3.91
CA VAL A 55 7.26 -30.78 2.68
C VAL A 55 6.80 -29.47 2.01
N GLY A 56 7.38 -28.33 2.34
CA GLY A 56 7.06 -27.07 1.66
C GLY A 56 7.54 -27.04 0.20
N CYS A 57 7.18 -25.97 -0.52
CA CYS A 57 7.53 -25.83 -1.94
C CYS A 57 8.82 -25.06 -2.22
N GLY A 58 9.49 -24.51 -1.20
CA GLY A 58 10.73 -23.74 -1.40
C GLY A 58 10.53 -22.34 -1.98
N HIS A 59 9.29 -21.86 -2.18
CA HIS A 59 9.06 -20.49 -2.64
C HIS A 59 9.19 -19.48 -1.49
N THR A 60 9.76 -18.31 -1.82
CA THR A 60 9.78 -17.13 -0.96
C THR A 60 8.81 -16.08 -1.48
N PHE A 61 7.99 -15.51 -0.60
CA PHE A 61 7.17 -14.34 -0.91
C PHE A 61 7.39 -13.25 0.13
N SER A 62 6.82 -12.06 -0.09
CA SER A 62 6.99 -10.91 0.79
C SER A 62 5.65 -10.42 1.32
N VAL A 63 5.59 -10.15 2.61
CA VAL A 63 4.44 -9.58 3.30
C VAL A 63 4.78 -8.14 3.65
N TRP A 64 4.11 -7.21 2.99
CA TRP A 64 4.37 -5.78 3.12
C TRP A 64 3.71 -5.21 4.37
N LEU A 65 4.37 -4.23 4.99
CA LEU A 65 3.75 -3.40 6.01
C LEU A 65 2.57 -2.63 5.39
N ALA A 66 1.46 -2.54 6.12
CA ALA A 66 0.23 -1.91 5.62
C ALA A 66 0.45 -0.44 5.20
N ASN A 67 1.32 0.28 5.91
CA ASN A 67 1.67 1.67 5.60
C ASN A 67 2.73 1.82 4.49
N LYS A 68 3.21 0.74 3.87
CA LYS A 68 4.23 0.78 2.82
C LYS A 68 3.66 0.31 1.49
N ILE A 69 3.78 1.17 0.48
CA ILE A 69 3.30 0.86 -0.87
C ILE A 69 4.42 0.27 -1.72
N ARG A 70 4.17 -0.89 -2.34
CA ARG A 70 5.14 -1.56 -3.20
C ARG A 70 5.52 -0.65 -4.38
N ARG A 71 6.84 -0.48 -4.59
CA ARG A 71 7.44 0.38 -5.64
C ARG A 71 7.12 1.88 -5.51
N LEU A 72 6.71 2.36 -4.34
CA LEU A 72 6.71 3.80 -4.00
C LEU A 72 7.60 4.01 -2.79
N LEU A 73 8.25 5.17 -2.67
CA LEU A 73 8.99 5.52 -1.45
C LEU A 73 8.06 6.11 -0.37
N LEU A 74 6.98 6.77 -0.80
CA LEU A 74 5.97 7.30 0.12
C LEU A 74 5.30 6.20 0.95
N SER A 75 5.00 6.55 2.19
CA SER A 75 4.01 5.85 3.00
C SER A 75 2.60 5.95 2.40
N ALA A 76 1.68 5.10 2.85
CA ALA A 76 0.28 5.21 2.49
C ALA A 76 -0.32 6.56 2.91
N ASP A 77 0.02 7.03 4.12
CA ASP A 77 -0.49 8.28 4.68
C ASP A 77 0.01 9.49 3.88
N SER A 78 1.30 9.53 3.56
CA SER A 78 1.88 10.61 2.75
C SER A 78 1.33 10.62 1.33
N LEU A 79 1.16 9.44 0.71
CA LEU A 79 0.52 9.35 -0.60
C LEU A 79 -0.91 9.89 -0.53
N TRP A 80 -1.66 9.52 0.49
CA TRP A 80 -3.03 9.98 0.69
C TRP A 80 -3.11 11.50 0.87
N ALA A 81 -2.27 12.07 1.75
CA ALA A 81 -2.17 13.51 1.96
C ALA A 81 -1.83 14.25 0.65
N PHE A 82 -0.85 13.74 -0.11
CA PHE A 82 -0.50 14.29 -1.42
C PHE A 82 -1.66 14.27 -2.40
N LEU A 83 -2.37 13.14 -2.54
CA LEU A 83 -3.47 13.03 -3.50
C LEU A 83 -4.62 13.99 -3.17
N LYS A 84 -5.02 14.08 -1.89
CA LYS A 84 -6.05 15.02 -1.44
C LYS A 84 -5.65 16.47 -1.71
N GLN A 85 -4.43 16.85 -1.33
CA GLN A 85 -3.95 18.22 -1.50
C GLN A 85 -3.76 18.57 -2.98
N ALA A 86 -3.28 17.63 -3.80
CA ALA A 86 -3.09 17.83 -5.23
C ALA A 86 -4.41 17.98 -6.00
N VAL A 87 -5.47 17.28 -5.57
CA VAL A 87 -6.83 17.48 -6.12
C VAL A 87 -7.40 18.83 -5.68
N THR A 88 -7.31 19.16 -4.39
CA THR A 88 -7.96 20.35 -3.81
C THR A 88 -7.31 21.65 -4.27
N SER A 89 -5.97 21.71 -4.27
CA SER A 89 -5.22 22.92 -4.65
C SER A 89 -4.96 23.04 -6.16
N GLY A 90 -5.08 21.94 -6.91
CA GLY A 90 -4.59 21.85 -8.29
C GLY A 90 -3.06 21.90 -8.43
N ASN A 91 -2.31 22.22 -7.37
CA ASN A 91 -0.86 22.39 -7.40
C ASN A 91 -0.15 21.17 -6.81
N LYS A 92 0.27 20.27 -7.71
CA LYS A 92 0.93 19.00 -7.36
C LYS A 92 2.29 19.21 -6.68
N LEU A 93 3.06 20.19 -7.15
CA LEU A 93 4.38 20.43 -6.60
C LEU A 93 4.28 20.97 -5.17
N GLN A 94 3.40 21.94 -4.94
CA GLN A 94 3.18 22.49 -3.60
C GLN A 94 2.65 21.41 -2.65
N ALA A 95 1.61 20.67 -3.07
CA ALA A 95 1.05 19.56 -2.31
C ALA A 95 2.11 18.52 -1.88
N PHE A 96 3.13 18.31 -2.71
CA PHE A 96 4.21 17.38 -2.43
C PHE A 96 5.29 17.98 -1.51
N ARG A 97 5.62 19.26 -1.70
CA ARG A 97 6.55 19.98 -0.81
C ARG A 97 6.00 20.07 0.61
N ASP A 98 4.69 20.19 0.77
CA ASP A 98 4.01 20.19 2.07
C ASP A 98 4.23 18.89 2.86
N LEU A 99 4.50 17.76 2.17
CA LEU A 99 4.87 16.50 2.82
C LEU A 99 6.24 16.56 3.51
N LYS A 100 7.09 17.53 3.13
CA LYS A 100 8.50 17.63 3.55
C LYS A 100 9.26 16.32 3.34
N SER A 101 8.98 15.63 2.24
CA SER A 101 9.69 14.41 1.86
C SER A 101 11.10 14.75 1.36
N GLY A 102 12.07 13.85 1.58
CA GLY A 102 13.44 14.01 1.07
C GLY A 102 13.60 13.62 -0.41
N LEU A 103 12.50 13.63 -1.19
CA LEU A 103 12.44 13.17 -2.58
C LEU A 103 12.51 14.36 -3.55
N SER A 104 12.92 14.10 -4.79
CA SER A 104 13.07 15.17 -5.80
C SER A 104 11.72 15.76 -6.25
N ASP A 105 11.74 17.02 -6.70
CA ASP A 105 10.58 17.73 -7.27
C ASP A 105 9.98 17.08 -8.52
N SER A 106 10.71 16.16 -9.17
CA SER A 106 10.19 15.36 -10.30
C SER A 106 9.27 14.21 -9.85
N THR A 107 9.38 13.79 -8.58
CA THR A 107 8.64 12.69 -7.97
C THR A 107 7.11 12.88 -8.01
N PRO A 108 6.53 14.04 -7.61
CA PRO A 108 5.07 14.22 -7.61
C PRO A 108 4.44 13.98 -8.98
N TYR A 109 5.10 14.39 -10.05
CA TYR A 109 4.59 14.19 -11.42
C TYR A 109 4.57 12.71 -11.81
N ARG A 110 5.60 11.94 -11.43
CA ARG A 110 5.65 10.49 -11.68
C ARG A 110 4.57 9.75 -10.89
N ILE A 111 4.38 10.14 -9.63
CA ILE A 111 3.32 9.58 -8.78
C ILE A 111 1.95 9.93 -9.35
N TRP A 112 1.73 11.19 -9.71
CA TRP A 112 0.47 11.64 -10.28
C TRP A 112 0.13 10.93 -11.59
N LYS A 113 1.10 10.80 -12.50
CA LYS A 113 0.92 10.05 -13.76
C LYS A 113 0.53 8.60 -13.50
N ARG A 114 1.18 7.94 -12.52
CA ARG A 114 0.84 6.57 -12.12
C ARG A 114 -0.56 6.49 -11.51
N PHE A 115 -0.95 7.47 -10.70
CA PHE A 115 -2.29 7.56 -10.14
C PHE A 115 -3.34 7.69 -11.25
N GLN A 116 -3.16 8.62 -12.20
CA GLN A 116 -4.06 8.79 -13.34
C GLN A 116 -4.24 7.50 -14.14
N ALA A 117 -3.15 6.80 -14.45
CA ALA A 117 -3.20 5.52 -15.15
C ALA A 117 -3.91 4.41 -14.36
N ALA A 118 -3.96 4.51 -13.03
CA ALA A 118 -4.57 3.51 -12.15
C ALA A 118 -6.03 3.80 -11.78
N GLN A 119 -6.59 4.96 -12.15
CA GLN A 119 -7.92 5.40 -11.67
C GLN A 119 -9.05 4.41 -11.96
N SER A 120 -9.10 3.83 -13.16
CA SER A 120 -10.14 2.84 -13.50
C SER A 120 -9.99 1.57 -12.66
N ALA A 121 -8.76 1.05 -12.51
CA ALA A 121 -8.51 -0.13 -11.68
C ALA A 121 -8.83 0.12 -10.20
N ILE A 122 -8.51 1.32 -9.69
CA ILE A 122 -8.85 1.72 -8.31
C ILE A 122 -10.37 1.74 -8.14
N ARG A 123 -11.11 2.44 -9.00
CA ARG A 123 -12.58 2.52 -8.91
C ARG A 123 -13.25 1.15 -8.99
N THR A 124 -12.80 0.28 -9.89
CA THR A 124 -13.29 -1.11 -9.95
C THR A 124 -13.00 -1.89 -8.67
N ALA A 125 -11.83 -1.71 -8.06
CA ALA A 125 -11.49 -2.36 -6.79
C ALA A 125 -12.29 -1.82 -5.60
N LEU A 126 -12.76 -0.57 -5.66
CA LEU A 126 -13.59 0.06 -4.61
C LEU A 126 -15.08 -0.28 -4.74
N GLN A 127 -15.55 -0.66 -5.93
CA GLN A 127 -16.95 -0.97 -6.19
C GLN A 127 -17.56 -2.01 -5.22
N PRO A 128 -16.87 -3.09 -4.81
CA PRO A 128 -17.40 -4.02 -3.82
C PRO A 128 -17.45 -3.47 -2.39
N LEU A 129 -16.77 -2.35 -2.11
CA LEU A 129 -16.68 -1.75 -0.77
C LEU A 129 -17.76 -0.68 -0.56
N CYS A 130 -18.01 0.14 -1.58
CA CYS A 130 -19.07 1.14 -1.56
C CYS A 130 -19.42 1.63 -2.97
N GLU A 131 -20.62 2.16 -3.12
CA GLU A 131 -21.03 2.84 -4.34
C GLU A 131 -20.20 4.11 -4.59
N PRO A 132 -19.93 4.46 -5.86
CA PRO A 132 -19.21 5.68 -6.18
C PRO A 132 -20.01 6.92 -5.76
N PRO A 133 -19.38 7.90 -5.08
CA PRO A 133 -20.08 9.09 -4.62
C PRO A 133 -20.53 9.96 -5.79
N GLN A 134 -21.76 10.49 -5.72
CA GLN A 134 -22.34 11.37 -6.72
C GLN A 134 -21.87 12.81 -6.49
N ILE A 135 -20.66 13.13 -6.94
CA ILE A 135 -20.08 14.47 -6.80
C ILE A 135 -20.05 15.16 -8.16
N PRO A 136 -20.53 16.41 -8.27
CA PRO A 136 -20.44 17.18 -9.50
C PRO A 136 -19.00 17.67 -9.70
N SER A 137 -18.13 16.79 -10.21
CA SER A 137 -16.76 17.14 -10.58
C SER A 137 -16.44 16.64 -11.98
N PRO A 138 -15.94 17.49 -12.89
CA PRO A 138 -15.49 17.06 -14.21
C PRO A 138 -14.14 16.34 -14.16
N GLN A 139 -13.46 16.28 -12.99
CA GLN A 139 -12.12 15.73 -12.86
C GLN A 139 -12.16 14.28 -12.35
N PRO A 140 -11.74 13.27 -13.17
CA PRO A 140 -11.73 11.86 -12.75
C PRO A 140 -10.85 11.59 -11.52
N ALA A 141 -9.80 12.40 -11.32
CA ALA A 141 -8.95 12.35 -10.14
C ALA A 141 -9.71 12.69 -8.86
N ALA A 142 -10.53 13.73 -8.88
CA ALA A 142 -11.34 14.15 -7.74
C ALA A 142 -12.38 13.08 -7.40
N LEU A 143 -13.06 12.53 -8.40
CA LEU A 143 -14.02 11.43 -8.21
C LEU A 143 -13.36 10.19 -7.60
N THR A 144 -12.15 9.83 -8.06
CA THR A 144 -11.41 8.69 -7.52
C THR A 144 -10.96 8.92 -6.07
N VAL A 145 -10.47 10.13 -5.75
CA VAL A 145 -10.10 10.49 -4.38
C VAL A 145 -11.32 10.48 -3.45
N ALA A 146 -12.45 11.01 -3.90
CA ALA A 146 -13.68 10.97 -3.11
C ALA A 146 -14.21 9.55 -2.89
N HIS A 147 -14.11 8.67 -3.90
CA HIS A 147 -14.50 7.26 -3.73
C HIS A 147 -13.59 6.54 -2.74
N LEU A 148 -12.28 6.80 -2.78
CA LEU A 148 -11.34 6.33 -1.75
C LEU A 148 -11.72 6.84 -0.36
N GLU A 149 -12.06 8.13 -0.24
CA GLU A 149 -12.45 8.73 1.03
C GLU A 149 -13.73 8.07 1.59
N ALA A 150 -14.76 7.90 0.75
CA ALA A 150 -16.00 7.22 1.14
C ALA A 150 -15.75 5.77 1.59
N ALA A 151 -14.96 4.99 0.83
CA ALA A 151 -14.69 3.59 1.14
C ALA A 151 -14.02 3.41 2.52
N TYR A 152 -13.08 4.29 2.88
CA TYR A 152 -12.29 4.15 4.10
C TYR A 152 -12.78 5.00 5.28
N GLN A 153 -13.63 6.01 5.07
CA GLN A 153 -14.37 6.67 6.17
C GLN A 153 -15.44 5.75 6.76
N VAL A 154 -16.17 5.01 5.92
CA VAL A 154 -17.20 4.04 6.37
C VAL A 154 -16.59 2.90 7.18
N THR A 155 -15.41 2.43 6.77
CA THR A 155 -14.74 1.29 7.43
C THR A 155 -14.33 1.60 8.89
N LEU A 156 -14.08 2.87 9.25
CA LEU A 156 -13.76 3.24 10.64
C LEU A 156 -15.01 3.27 11.54
N GLN A 157 -16.22 3.34 10.99
CA GLN A 157 -17.46 3.28 11.75
C GLN A 157 -17.94 1.84 11.97
N THR A 158 -17.68 0.93 11.03
CA THR A 158 -18.15 -0.48 11.12
C THR A 158 -17.30 -1.38 12.04
N PHE A 159 -16.09 -0.95 12.45
CA PHE A 159 -15.24 -1.68 13.41
C PHE A 159 -15.33 -1.15 14.85
N CYS A 160 -16.30 -0.28 15.15
CA CYS A 160 -16.64 0.17 16.51
C CYS A 160 -17.85 -0.57 17.12
N LEU A 161 -18.06 -1.84 16.78
CA LEU A 161 -18.99 -2.74 17.45
C LEU A 161 -18.25 -3.96 17.99
#